data_AF-A0A075AUD8-F1
#
_entry.id   AF-A0A075AUD8-F1
#
_cell.length_a   1.000
_cell.length_b   1.000
_cell.length_c   1.000
_cell.angle_alpha   90.00
_cell.angle_beta   90.00
_cell.angle_gamma   90.00
#
_symmetry.space_group_name_H-M   'P 1'
#
loop_
_entity.id
_entity.type
_entity.pdbx_description
1 polymer ?
#
loop_
_entity_poly.entity_id
_entity_poly.type
_entity_poly.pdbx_seq_one_letter_code
_entity_poly.pdbx_strand_id
1 'polypeptide(L)'
;MSMDFLMSFNDLLLIQFYKSLSALTRWSDDITFLGGNDDINIVVSTITRTAFGLLNLKRPCFLELKSTRNTCFKIDAKAFVARLKSFIETDKKVNTTSNDPNFGAEISHYINIEDSAPIFPTSKPLETYQLSWIARYDLWEDTINFIPKNFDLLVMNCNPKCVVFKSILDSLETDTTLKSEIEIEAIEFVNYTFPGKNDIAINFSLKDWRAIIQISESLEEDMTCFYEEGESVHFVLNISNFFICHFTLATFPIEDRENSKEESISTIVNSDTSQ
;
A
#
# COMPACT_ATOMS: atom_id res chain seq x y z
N MET A 1 -2.82 38.51 0.28
CA MET A 1 -2.17 37.33 -0.34
C MET A 1 -3.19 36.22 -0.32
N SER A 2 -3.56 35.67 -1.47
CA SER A 2 -4.59 34.64 -1.57
C SER A 2 -4.09 33.34 -0.94
N MET A 3 -4.92 32.69 -0.13
CA MET A 3 -4.75 31.28 0.13
C MET A 3 -5.11 30.55 -1.16
N ASP A 4 -4.12 29.99 -1.84
CA ASP A 4 -4.32 29.26 -3.09
C ASP A 4 -4.80 27.82 -2.84
N PHE A 5 -4.75 27.36 -1.58
CA PHE A 5 -5.19 26.03 -1.16
C PHE A 5 -5.75 26.04 0.28
N LEU A 6 -6.97 25.54 0.45
CA LEU A 6 -7.67 25.36 1.73
C LEU A 6 -8.47 24.06 1.67
N MET A 7 -8.33 23.24 2.70
CA MET A 7 -9.15 22.06 2.95
C MET A 7 -9.64 22.08 4.41
N SER A 8 -10.92 21.84 4.62
CA SER A 8 -11.49 21.64 5.95
C SER A 8 -12.32 20.36 5.99
N PHE A 9 -12.28 19.69 7.13
CA PHE A 9 -12.92 18.40 7.37
C PHE A 9 -13.83 18.53 8.59
N ASN A 10 -14.81 17.63 8.70
CA ASN A 10 -15.37 17.33 10.02
C ASN A 10 -14.41 16.43 10.81
N ASP A 11 -14.60 16.33 12.13
CA ASP A 11 -13.69 15.63 13.04
C ASP A 11 -13.46 14.16 12.67
N LEU A 12 -14.52 13.45 12.25
CA LEU A 12 -14.43 12.03 11.91
C LEU A 12 -13.54 11.83 10.67
N LEU A 13 -13.79 12.61 9.62
CA LEU A 13 -13.02 12.54 8.37
C LEU A 13 -11.59 13.03 8.58
N LEU A 14 -11.37 14.00 9.48
CA LEU A 14 -10.03 14.46 9.85
C LEU A 14 -9.21 13.34 10.52
N ILE A 15 -9.84 12.56 11.40
CA ILE A 15 -9.19 11.42 12.05
C ILE A 15 -8.86 10.32 11.03
N GLN A 16 -9.78 10.00 10.12
CA GLN A 16 -9.53 9.04 9.03
C GLN A 16 -8.40 9.52 8.12
N PHE A 17 -8.41 10.79 7.72
CA PHE A 17 -7.36 11.42 6.95
C PHE A 17 -5.99 11.33 7.63
N TYR A 18 -5.93 11.63 8.93
CA TYR A 18 -4.72 11.49 9.73
C TYR A 18 -4.21 10.05 9.77
N LYS A 19 -5.08 9.06 10.00
CA LYS A 19 -4.70 7.65 10.02
C LYS A 19 -4.12 7.21 8.68
N SER A 20 -4.79 7.54 7.57
CA SER A 20 -4.32 7.23 6.21
C SER A 20 -2.95 7.84 5.93
N LEU A 21 -2.77 9.14 6.22
CA LEU A 21 -1.49 9.82 6.04
C LEU A 21 -0.38 9.28 6.92
N SER A 22 -0.67 9.05 8.21
CA SER A 22 0.31 8.53 9.16
C SER A 22 0.90 7.21 8.69
N ALA A 23 0.14 6.43 7.95
CA ALA A 23 0.65 5.17 7.45
C ALA A 23 1.32 5.30 6.08
N LEU A 24 0.86 6.18 5.19
CA LEU A 24 1.57 6.52 3.95
C LEU A 24 2.99 7.08 4.20
N THR A 25 3.21 7.77 5.33
CA THR A 25 4.56 8.25 5.73
C THR A 25 5.58 7.13 5.95
N ARG A 26 5.15 5.86 6.04
CA ARG A 26 6.06 4.71 6.16
C ARG A 26 6.76 4.39 4.83
N TRP A 27 6.21 4.84 3.71
CA TRP A 27 6.72 4.56 2.37
C TRP A 27 7.66 5.63 1.85
N SER A 28 7.42 6.88 2.25
CA SER A 28 8.18 8.03 1.78
C SER A 28 8.28 9.07 2.87
N ASP A 29 9.43 9.74 2.93
CA ASP A 29 9.62 10.92 3.78
C ASP A 29 8.86 12.13 3.24
N ASP A 30 8.41 12.06 1.99
CA ASP A 30 7.73 13.14 1.29
C ASP A 30 6.36 12.72 0.75
N ILE A 31 5.39 13.63 0.83
CA ILE A 31 4.06 13.47 0.23
C ILE A 31 3.82 14.58 -0.81
N THR A 32 3.26 14.21 -1.96
CA THR A 32 2.91 15.17 -3.02
C THR A 32 1.40 15.34 -3.06
N PHE A 33 0.93 16.58 -2.91
CA PHE A 33 -0.47 16.96 -3.08
C PHE A 33 -0.71 17.40 -4.51
N LEU A 34 -1.77 16.87 -5.10
CA LEU A 34 -2.29 17.24 -6.42
C LEU A 34 -3.73 17.73 -6.22
N GLY A 35 -3.91 19.05 -6.24
CA GLY A 35 -5.21 19.71 -6.09
C GLY A 35 -5.97 19.76 -7.42
N GLY A 36 -7.12 19.07 -7.46
CA GLY A 36 -8.14 19.19 -8.50
C GLY A 36 -9.25 20.18 -8.13
N ASN A 37 -10.26 20.28 -9.00
CA ASN A 37 -11.47 21.05 -8.69
C ASN A 37 -12.37 20.30 -7.68
N ASP A 38 -12.45 18.97 -7.85
CA ASP A 38 -13.40 18.10 -7.16
C ASP A 38 -12.73 17.05 -6.29
N ASP A 39 -11.41 16.95 -6.33
CA ASP A 39 -10.66 15.99 -5.54
C ASP A 39 -9.28 16.52 -5.17
N ILE A 40 -8.71 15.92 -4.13
CA ILE A 40 -7.30 16.07 -3.79
C ILE A 40 -6.68 14.68 -3.85
N ASN A 41 -5.61 14.55 -4.62
CA ASN A 41 -4.84 13.32 -4.69
C ASN A 41 -3.54 13.53 -3.92
N ILE A 42 -3.22 12.60 -3.01
CA ILE A 42 -1.98 12.61 -2.24
C ILE A 42 -1.18 11.40 -2.63
N VAL A 43 0.02 11.64 -3.16
CA VAL A 43 0.87 10.62 -3.76
C VAL A 43 2.13 10.47 -2.94
N VAL A 44 2.49 9.22 -2.65
CA VAL A 44 3.77 8.81 -2.08
C VAL A 44 4.43 7.80 -3.01
N SER A 45 5.76 7.83 -3.06
CA SER A 45 6.53 6.82 -3.76
C SER A 45 7.78 6.48 -2.97
N THR A 46 8.22 5.22 -3.05
CA THR A 46 9.51 4.82 -2.50
C THR A 46 10.64 5.46 -3.31
N ILE A 47 11.83 5.56 -2.70
CA ILE A 47 13.02 6.13 -3.36
C ILE A 47 13.36 5.38 -4.65
N THR A 48 13.19 4.05 -4.64
CA THR A 48 13.41 3.17 -5.79
C THR A 48 12.27 3.20 -6.81
N ARG A 49 11.15 3.88 -6.49
CA ARG A 49 9.93 3.93 -7.31
C ARG A 49 9.36 2.54 -7.63
N THR A 50 9.57 1.59 -6.73
CA THR A 50 9.01 0.23 -6.82
C THR A 50 7.67 0.11 -6.11
N ALA A 51 7.27 1.11 -5.33
CA ALA A 51 5.96 1.16 -4.70
C ALA A 51 5.40 2.59 -4.74
N PHE A 52 4.09 2.69 -5.01
CA PHE A 52 3.34 3.95 -5.11
C PHE A 52 2.05 3.88 -4.30
N GLY A 53 1.84 4.86 -3.44
CA GLY A 53 0.60 5.03 -2.70
C GLY A 53 -0.12 6.27 -3.21
N LEU A 54 -1.44 6.16 -3.40
CA LEU A 54 -2.32 7.24 -3.80
C LEU A 54 -3.51 7.26 -2.86
N LEU A 55 -3.69 8.35 -2.13
CA LEU A 55 -4.90 8.64 -1.36
C LEU A 55 -5.73 9.66 -2.14
N ASN A 56 -6.88 9.23 -2.65
CA ASN A 56 -7.87 10.08 -3.30
C ASN A 56 -8.89 10.57 -2.27
N LEU A 57 -9.00 11.88 -2.16
CA LEU A 57 -9.96 12.59 -1.32
C LEU A 57 -11.05 13.19 -2.20
N LYS A 58 -12.26 12.65 -2.17
CA LYS A 58 -13.36 13.14 -2.99
C LYS A 58 -13.97 14.41 -2.41
N ARG A 59 -14.54 15.28 -3.27
CA ARG A 59 -15.21 16.54 -2.88
C ARG A 59 -16.08 16.43 -1.63
N PRO A 60 -16.95 15.41 -1.48
CA PRO A 60 -17.86 15.35 -0.35
C PRO A 60 -17.19 15.12 1.01
N CYS A 61 -15.87 14.83 1.04
CA CYS A 61 -15.12 14.70 2.29
C CYS A 61 -14.81 16.05 2.95
N PHE A 62 -14.89 17.14 2.18
CA PHE A 62 -14.53 18.47 2.64
C PHE A 62 -15.77 19.26 3.03
N LEU A 63 -15.73 19.92 4.19
CA LEU A 63 -16.70 20.99 4.50
C LEU A 63 -16.44 22.21 3.61
N GLU A 64 -15.17 22.51 3.38
CA GLU A 64 -14.72 23.54 2.46
C GLU A 64 -13.45 23.06 1.76
N LEU A 65 -13.45 23.19 0.43
CA LEU A 65 -12.27 22.99 -0.39
C LEU A 65 -12.15 24.17 -1.36
N LYS A 66 -11.07 24.93 -1.22
CA LYS A 66 -10.63 25.95 -2.18
C LYS A 66 -9.27 25.53 -2.71
N SER A 67 -9.18 25.29 -4.01
CA SER A 67 -7.90 25.07 -4.67
C SER A 67 -7.91 25.88 -5.95
N THR A 68 -6.82 26.58 -6.24
CA THR A 68 -6.55 27.00 -7.63
C THR A 68 -6.44 25.76 -8.52
N ARG A 69 -6.78 25.89 -9.81
CA ARG A 69 -6.62 24.78 -10.76
C ARG A 69 -5.14 24.39 -10.83
N ASN A 70 -4.85 23.10 -10.65
CA ASN A 70 -3.53 22.48 -10.81
C ASN A 70 -2.50 22.80 -9.71
N THR A 71 -2.92 22.96 -8.46
CA THR A 71 -1.96 23.10 -7.36
C THR A 71 -1.20 21.79 -7.18
N CYS A 72 0.13 21.82 -7.29
CA CYS A 72 0.98 20.65 -7.10
C CYS A 72 2.18 21.01 -6.23
N PHE A 73 2.23 20.45 -5.03
CA PHE A 73 3.29 20.74 -4.07
C PHE A 73 3.64 19.51 -3.25
N LYS A 74 4.85 19.53 -2.70
CA LYS A 74 5.45 18.48 -1.90
C LYS A 74 5.68 18.99 -0.48
N ILE A 75 5.49 18.11 0.50
CA ILE A 75 5.68 18.41 1.93
C ILE A 75 6.41 17.24 2.59
N ASP A 76 7.28 17.54 3.56
CA ASP A 76 7.80 16.55 4.51
C ASP A 76 6.64 15.86 5.26
N ALA A 77 6.48 14.57 5.00
CA ALA A 77 5.34 13.80 5.44
C ALA A 77 5.29 13.67 6.98
N LYS A 78 6.45 13.51 7.62
CA LYS A 78 6.57 13.35 9.08
C LYS A 78 6.20 14.64 9.80
N ALA A 79 6.71 15.77 9.33
CA ALA A 79 6.38 17.09 9.84
C ALA A 79 4.88 17.37 9.67
N PHE A 80 4.31 17.05 8.50
CA PHE A 80 2.88 17.24 8.24
C PHE A 80 2.01 16.43 9.19
N VAL A 81 2.27 15.13 9.32
CA VAL A 81 1.50 14.25 10.20
C VAL A 81 1.66 14.62 11.68
N ALA A 82 2.85 15.04 12.12
CA ALA A 82 3.06 15.51 13.48
C ALA A 82 2.21 16.76 13.82
N ARG A 83 2.10 17.70 12.87
CA ARG A 83 1.25 18.89 13.03
C ARG A 83 -0.23 18.51 13.04
N LEU A 84 -0.66 17.64 12.14
CA LEU A 84 -2.03 17.15 12.08
C LEU A 84 -2.44 16.44 13.39
N LYS A 85 -1.55 15.61 13.95
CA LYS A 85 -1.75 14.97 15.25
C LYS A 85 -1.94 16.00 16.37
N SER A 86 -1.05 16.99 16.45
CA SER A 86 -1.12 18.06 17.46
C SER A 86 -2.43 18.84 17.37
N PHE A 87 -2.91 19.10 16.14
CA PHE A 87 -4.17 19.78 15.90
C PHE A 87 -5.35 18.97 16.44
N ILE A 88 -5.45 17.68 16.09
CA ILE A 88 -6.51 16.77 16.56
C ILE A 88 -6.50 16.63 18.09
N GLU A 89 -5.32 16.53 18.71
CA GLU A 89 -5.21 16.41 20.17
C GLU A 89 -5.62 17.68 20.90
N THR A 90 -5.33 18.86 20.32
CA THR A 90 -5.67 20.13 20.96
C THR A 90 -7.15 20.44 20.84
N ASP A 91 -7.75 20.18 19.68
CA ASP A 91 -9.19 20.35 19.46
C ASP A 91 -10.03 19.51 20.45
N LYS A 92 -9.64 18.24 20.69
CA LYS A 92 -10.25 17.39 21.72
C LYS A 92 -10.14 17.97 23.13
N LYS A 93 -9.01 18.60 23.47
CA LYS A 93 -8.81 19.20 24.81
C LYS A 93 -9.65 20.45 25.00
N VAL A 94 -9.78 21.29 23.98
CA VAL A 94 -10.62 22.49 24.02
C VAL A 94 -12.09 22.09 24.20
N ASN A 95 -12.58 21.13 23.40
CA ASN A 95 -13.97 20.68 23.44
C ASN A 95 -14.37 19.97 24.75
N THR A 96 -13.41 19.41 25.51
CA THR A 96 -13.69 18.73 26.78
C THR A 96 -13.59 19.63 28.01
N THR A 97 -12.98 20.82 27.90
CA THR A 97 -12.70 21.70 29.05
C THR A 97 -13.51 23.00 29.07
N SER A 98 -14.13 23.42 27.97
CA SER A 98 -14.93 24.65 27.93
C SER A 98 -16.42 24.38 27.74
N ASN A 99 -17.22 24.58 28.80
CA ASN A 99 -18.66 24.84 28.70
C ASN A 99 -18.96 26.30 28.30
N ASP A 100 -17.94 27.06 27.89
CA ASP A 100 -18.07 28.47 27.53
C ASP A 100 -18.23 28.60 25.99
N PRO A 101 -19.41 29.00 25.49
CA PRO A 101 -19.68 29.14 24.06
C PRO A 101 -18.86 30.23 23.36
N ASN A 102 -18.04 31.01 24.09
CA ASN A 102 -17.19 32.06 23.54
C ASN A 102 -15.69 31.67 23.41
N PHE A 103 -15.31 30.43 23.72
CA PHE A 103 -13.90 30.01 23.69
C PHE A 103 -13.51 29.37 22.35
N GLY A 104 -13.41 30.19 21.29
CA GLY A 104 -12.90 29.78 19.98
C GLY A 104 -11.41 30.07 19.83
N ALA A 105 -10.54 29.22 20.37
CA ALA A 105 -9.11 29.36 20.12
C ALA A 105 -8.78 28.90 18.69
N GLU A 106 -8.39 29.82 17.81
CA GLU A 106 -7.87 29.48 16.48
C GLU A 106 -6.42 29.01 16.60
N ILE A 107 -6.15 27.77 16.16
CA ILE A 107 -4.81 27.18 16.15
C ILE A 107 -4.33 27.10 14.71
N SER A 108 -3.25 27.82 14.41
CA SER A 108 -2.62 27.79 13.09
C SER A 108 -1.23 27.16 13.16
N HIS A 109 -0.93 26.29 12.19
CA HIS A 109 0.40 25.73 11.99
C HIS A 109 0.91 26.11 10.60
N TYR A 110 2.18 26.48 10.51
CA TYR A 110 2.85 26.76 9.24
C TYR A 110 3.76 25.59 8.88
N ILE A 111 3.69 25.18 7.62
CA ILE A 111 4.47 24.06 7.07
C ILE A 111 5.08 24.53 5.77
N ASN A 112 6.36 24.20 5.56
CA ASN A 112 7.06 24.54 4.32
C ASN A 112 6.54 23.62 3.20
N ILE A 113 6.29 24.23 2.05
CA ILE A 113 5.89 23.52 0.83
C ILE A 113 6.98 23.72 -0.23
N GLU A 114 7.16 22.71 -1.07
CA GLU A 114 8.04 22.76 -2.24
C GLU A 114 7.20 22.56 -3.50
N ASP A 115 7.42 23.38 -4.52
CA ASP A 115 6.79 23.13 -5.83
C ASP A 115 7.25 21.78 -6.38
N SER A 116 6.32 20.99 -6.92
CA SER A 116 6.63 19.67 -7.48
C SER A 116 5.98 19.49 -8.83
N ALA A 117 6.58 18.64 -9.67
CA ALA A 117 5.89 18.09 -10.82
C ALA A 117 4.83 17.07 -10.35
N PRO A 118 3.70 16.94 -11.06
CA PRO A 118 2.69 15.96 -10.71
C PRO A 118 3.22 14.54 -10.96
N ILE A 119 2.97 13.64 -10.01
CA ILE A 119 3.32 12.22 -10.09
C ILE A 119 2.02 11.45 -10.18
N PHE A 120 1.75 10.84 -11.32
CA PHE A 120 0.59 9.96 -11.49
C PHE A 120 1.07 8.52 -11.58
N PRO A 121 0.69 7.63 -10.65
CA PRO A 121 0.92 6.22 -10.83
C PRO A 121 0.13 5.77 -12.06
N THR A 122 0.80 5.11 -13.01
CA THR A 122 0.14 4.48 -14.15
C THR A 122 -0.42 3.14 -13.68
N SER A 123 -1.74 3.00 -13.69
CA SER A 123 -2.41 1.71 -13.54
C SER A 123 -3.39 1.49 -14.68
N LYS A 124 -3.57 0.24 -15.09
CA LYS A 124 -4.68 -0.13 -15.97
C LYS A 124 -6.00 0.07 -15.22
N PRO A 125 -7.14 0.21 -15.92
CA PRO A 125 -8.45 0.20 -15.28
C PRO A 125 -8.63 -1.06 -14.44
N LEU A 126 -9.16 -0.94 -13.22
CA LEU A 126 -9.25 -2.07 -12.28
C LEU A 126 -10.14 -3.22 -12.80
N GLU A 127 -11.06 -2.93 -13.74
CA GLU A 127 -11.94 -3.95 -14.32
C GLU A 127 -11.23 -4.91 -15.28
N THR A 128 -9.99 -4.61 -15.71
CA THR A 128 -9.26 -5.46 -16.66
C THR A 128 -8.44 -6.55 -16.00
N TYR A 129 -8.27 -6.50 -14.68
CA TYR A 129 -7.45 -7.47 -13.96
C TYR A 129 -8.17 -8.81 -13.86
N GLN A 130 -7.39 -9.87 -14.08
CA GLN A 130 -7.92 -11.22 -14.22
C GLN A 130 -7.98 -11.94 -12.87
N LEU A 131 -6.97 -11.73 -12.01
CA LEU A 131 -6.95 -12.19 -10.63
C LEU A 131 -7.41 -11.06 -9.71
N SER A 132 -8.38 -11.35 -8.85
CA SER A 132 -8.73 -10.44 -7.76
C SER A 132 -9.23 -11.18 -6.52
N TRP A 133 -9.00 -10.58 -5.36
CA TRP A 133 -9.56 -11.06 -4.11
C TRP A 133 -9.85 -9.91 -3.15
N ILE A 134 -10.82 -10.11 -2.25
CA ILE A 134 -11.17 -9.17 -1.18
C ILE A 134 -10.99 -9.89 0.15
N ALA A 135 -10.10 -9.39 0.98
CA ALA A 135 -9.81 -9.91 2.30
C ALA A 135 -10.27 -8.92 3.37
N ARG A 136 -10.88 -9.43 4.43
CA ARG A 136 -11.25 -8.61 5.58
C ARG A 136 -10.00 -8.15 6.31
N TYR A 137 -10.06 -6.97 6.92
CA TYR A 137 -8.91 -6.39 7.63
C TYR A 137 -8.40 -7.28 8.77
N ASP A 138 -9.26 -8.11 9.37
CA ASP A 138 -8.96 -9.01 10.49
C ASP A 138 -8.28 -10.33 10.06
N LEU A 139 -8.30 -10.66 8.76
CA LEU A 139 -7.69 -11.88 8.22
C LEU A 139 -6.16 -11.91 8.39
N TRP A 140 -5.54 -10.74 8.53
CA TRP A 140 -4.09 -10.59 8.47
C TRP A 140 -3.36 -10.73 9.80
N GLU A 141 -4.09 -10.69 10.92
CA GLU A 141 -3.51 -10.64 12.26
C GLU A 141 -2.56 -11.82 12.49
N ASP A 142 -3.03 -13.04 12.17
CA ASP A 142 -2.19 -14.23 12.25
C ASP A 142 -1.15 -14.25 11.13
N THR A 143 -1.58 -13.92 9.90
CA THR A 143 -0.76 -14.02 8.68
C THR A 143 0.55 -13.24 8.79
N ILE A 144 0.51 -11.98 9.25
CA ILE A 144 1.71 -11.14 9.36
C ILE A 144 2.68 -11.65 10.42
N ASN A 145 2.15 -12.17 11.53
CA ASN A 145 2.95 -12.57 12.69
C ASN A 145 3.74 -13.86 12.42
N PHE A 146 3.24 -14.74 11.54
CA PHE A 146 3.94 -15.94 11.12
C PHE A 146 5.11 -15.66 10.17
N ILE A 147 5.06 -14.59 9.38
CA ILE A 147 6.15 -14.22 8.48
C ILE A 147 7.21 -13.45 9.28
N PRO A 148 8.50 -13.84 9.31
CA PRO A 148 9.51 -13.11 10.06
C PRO A 148 9.83 -11.73 9.45
N LYS A 149 10.31 -10.77 10.25
CA LYS A 149 10.45 -9.36 9.80
C LYS A 149 11.72 -9.02 9.03
N ASN A 150 12.67 -9.94 8.98
CA ASN A 150 13.98 -9.78 8.35
C ASN A 150 14.00 -10.24 6.88
N PHE A 151 12.83 -10.45 6.27
CA PHE A 151 12.69 -10.83 4.88
C PHE A 151 12.32 -9.62 4.04
N ASP A 152 12.87 -9.54 2.83
CA ASP A 152 12.64 -8.43 1.91
C ASP A 152 11.54 -8.74 0.89
N LEU A 153 11.41 -10.01 0.50
CA LEU A 153 10.52 -10.47 -0.57
C LEU A 153 9.45 -11.44 -0.04
N LEU A 154 8.25 -11.33 -0.62
CA LEU A 154 7.11 -12.20 -0.40
C LEU A 154 6.65 -12.75 -1.75
N VAL A 155 6.50 -14.07 -1.82
CA VAL A 155 5.88 -14.76 -2.95
C VAL A 155 4.44 -15.11 -2.59
N MET A 156 3.50 -14.60 -3.37
CA MET A 156 2.08 -14.93 -3.32
C MET A 156 1.75 -15.88 -4.48
N ASN A 157 1.44 -17.13 -4.16
CA ASN A 157 0.96 -18.12 -5.13
C ASN A 157 -0.56 -18.22 -5.03
N CYS A 158 -1.26 -17.95 -6.13
CA CYS A 158 -2.70 -18.02 -6.20
C CYS A 158 -3.10 -19.20 -7.10
N ASN A 159 -4.08 -19.99 -6.64
CA ASN A 159 -4.70 -21.05 -7.42
C ASN A 159 -6.23 -21.04 -7.20
N PRO A 160 -7.03 -21.89 -7.86
CA PRO A 160 -8.49 -21.85 -7.69
C PRO A 160 -9.00 -22.13 -6.27
N LYS A 161 -8.18 -22.70 -5.37
CA LYS A 161 -8.58 -23.14 -4.03
C LYS A 161 -8.05 -22.26 -2.91
N CYS A 162 -6.90 -21.63 -3.08
CA CYS A 162 -6.23 -20.89 -2.02
C CYS A 162 -5.27 -19.83 -2.54
N VAL A 163 -4.82 -18.98 -1.60
CA VAL A 163 -3.68 -18.08 -1.74
C VAL A 163 -2.62 -18.51 -0.73
N VAL A 164 -1.40 -18.75 -1.22
CA VAL A 164 -0.26 -19.19 -0.41
C VAL A 164 0.80 -18.11 -0.38
N PHE A 165 1.15 -17.64 0.81
CA PHE A 165 2.19 -16.65 1.05
C PHE A 165 3.48 -17.34 1.54
N LYS A 166 4.59 -17.12 0.83
CA LYS A 166 5.92 -17.69 1.12
C LYS A 166 6.96 -16.59 1.25
N SER A 167 7.69 -16.56 2.37
CA SER A 167 8.82 -15.64 2.54
C SER A 167 10.12 -16.26 2.04
N ILE A 168 10.86 -15.56 1.18
CA ILE A 168 12.13 -16.05 0.61
C ILE A 168 13.29 -15.24 1.16
N LEU A 169 14.28 -15.93 1.75
CA LEU A 169 15.50 -15.28 2.22
C LEU A 169 16.44 -15.14 1.02
N ASP A 170 16.75 -13.90 0.65
CA ASP A 170 17.71 -13.61 -0.41
C ASP A 170 19.14 -13.75 0.15
N SER A 171 19.55 -14.97 0.51
CA SER A 171 20.93 -15.25 0.90
C SER A 171 21.66 -16.00 -0.21
N LEU A 172 22.79 -15.43 -0.65
CA LEU A 172 23.73 -16.00 -1.61
C LEU A 172 24.35 -17.35 -1.17
N GLU A 173 24.09 -17.79 0.06
CA GLU A 173 24.61 -19.03 0.64
C GLU A 173 23.61 -20.18 0.46
N THR A 174 23.74 -20.88 -0.67
CA THR A 174 23.45 -22.30 -1.01
C THR A 174 22.30 -23.11 -0.42
N ASP A 175 21.51 -22.66 0.56
CA ASP A 175 20.29 -23.34 1.01
C ASP A 175 19.23 -22.30 1.35
N THR A 176 18.45 -21.89 0.34
CA THR A 176 17.24 -21.06 0.52
C THR A 176 16.23 -21.84 1.35
N THR A 177 16.37 -21.75 2.67
CA THR A 177 15.44 -22.34 3.62
C THR A 177 14.18 -21.50 3.57
N LEU A 178 13.14 -22.05 2.92
CA LEU A 178 11.78 -21.56 3.05
C LEU A 178 11.42 -21.60 4.54
N LYS A 179 11.21 -20.43 5.16
CA LYS A 179 11.05 -20.35 6.63
C LYS A 179 9.61 -20.28 7.09
N SER A 180 8.71 -19.74 6.27
CA SER A 180 7.29 -19.66 6.59
C SER A 180 6.44 -19.72 5.34
N GLU A 181 5.39 -20.53 5.42
CA GLU A 181 4.35 -20.71 4.43
C GLU A 181 3.01 -20.59 5.14
N ILE A 182 2.10 -19.81 4.56
CA ILE A 182 0.75 -19.62 5.06
C ILE A 182 -0.19 -19.81 3.90
N GLU A 183 -1.12 -20.73 4.06
CA GLU A 183 -2.17 -21.01 3.09
C GLU A 183 -3.48 -20.46 3.63
N ILE A 184 -4.16 -19.64 2.83
CA ILE A 184 -5.48 -19.09 3.12
C ILE A 184 -6.44 -19.66 2.08
N GLU A 185 -7.48 -20.35 2.53
CA GLU A 185 -8.45 -20.94 1.60
C GLU A 185 -9.27 -19.85 0.91
N ALA A 186 -9.63 -20.07 -0.35
CA ALA A 186 -10.41 -19.11 -1.15
C ALA A 186 -11.75 -18.73 -0.50
N ILE A 187 -12.30 -19.62 0.35
CA ILE A 187 -13.55 -19.39 1.08
C ILE A 187 -13.43 -18.37 2.23
N GLU A 188 -12.20 -18.07 2.68
CA GLU A 188 -11.95 -17.09 3.75
C GLU A 188 -11.98 -15.65 3.22
N PHE A 189 -11.82 -15.49 1.91
CA PHE A 189 -11.95 -14.20 1.23
C PHE A 189 -13.44 -13.86 1.04
N VAL A 190 -13.77 -12.57 1.17
CA VAL A 190 -15.12 -12.05 0.88
C VAL A 190 -15.47 -12.28 -0.59
N ASN A 191 -14.47 -12.14 -1.46
CA ASN A 191 -14.57 -12.48 -2.87
C ASN A 191 -13.23 -13.01 -3.36
N TYR A 192 -13.26 -14.01 -4.24
CA TYR A 192 -12.06 -14.59 -4.85
C TYR A 192 -12.35 -14.93 -6.31
N THR A 193 -11.65 -14.28 -7.23
CA THR A 193 -11.77 -14.48 -8.68
C THR A 193 -10.43 -14.91 -9.24
N PHE A 194 -10.38 -16.11 -9.82
CA PHE A 194 -9.17 -16.69 -10.38
C PHE A 194 -9.32 -16.97 -11.89
N PRO A 195 -8.41 -16.51 -12.76
CA PRO A 195 -8.68 -16.44 -14.19
C PRO A 195 -8.28 -17.67 -15.02
N GLY A 196 -7.84 -18.77 -14.41
CA GLY A 196 -7.29 -19.88 -15.19
C GLY A 196 -7.26 -21.21 -14.48
N LYS A 197 -6.49 -22.12 -15.08
CA LYS A 197 -6.19 -23.45 -14.52
C LYS A 197 -4.78 -23.57 -13.95
N ASN A 198 -3.88 -22.68 -14.37
CA ASN A 198 -2.49 -22.68 -13.92
C ASN A 198 -2.34 -21.76 -12.74
N ASP A 199 -1.52 -22.15 -11.78
CA ASP A 199 -1.18 -21.34 -10.61
C ASP A 199 -0.45 -20.06 -11.06
N ILE A 200 -0.73 -18.96 -10.35
CA ILE A 200 -0.11 -17.65 -10.59
C ILE A 200 0.81 -17.34 -9.43
N ALA A 201 2.09 -17.10 -9.71
CA ALA A 201 3.08 -16.76 -8.70
C ALA A 201 3.51 -15.30 -8.85
N ILE A 202 3.54 -14.56 -7.74
CA ILE A 202 3.75 -13.11 -7.73
C ILE A 202 4.77 -12.78 -6.64
N ASN A 203 5.87 -12.15 -7.00
CA ASN A 203 6.91 -11.75 -6.05
C ASN A 203 6.94 -10.23 -5.88
N PHE A 204 6.85 -9.72 -4.65
CA PHE A 204 6.88 -8.29 -4.35
C PHE A 204 7.48 -8.01 -2.96
N SER A 205 7.68 -6.72 -2.63
CA SER A 205 8.28 -6.34 -1.34
C SER A 205 7.38 -6.70 -0.15
N LEU A 206 7.90 -7.51 0.77
CA LEU A 206 7.22 -7.85 2.02
C LEU A 206 7.05 -6.61 2.91
N LYS A 207 8.06 -5.74 2.96
CA LYS A 207 8.05 -4.51 3.77
C LYS A 207 6.89 -3.62 3.34
N ASP A 208 6.73 -3.41 2.04
CA ASP A 208 5.69 -2.51 1.51
C ASP A 208 4.30 -3.14 1.71
N TRP A 209 4.13 -4.44 1.42
CA TRP A 209 2.88 -5.15 1.65
C TRP A 209 2.40 -5.10 3.11
N ARG A 210 3.29 -5.29 4.07
CA ARG A 210 2.95 -5.16 5.50
C ARG A 210 2.49 -3.76 5.88
N ALA A 211 3.06 -2.74 5.27
CA ALA A 211 2.62 -1.38 5.51
C ALA A 211 1.19 -1.17 4.96
N ILE A 212 0.80 -1.81 3.85
CA ILE A 212 -0.59 -1.80 3.35
C ILE A 212 -1.53 -2.48 4.33
N ILE A 213 -1.17 -3.66 4.83
CA ILE A 213 -2.01 -4.37 5.80
C ILE A 213 -2.19 -3.54 7.08
N GLN A 214 -1.11 -2.96 7.60
CA GLN A 214 -1.22 -2.11 8.79
C GLN A 214 -2.18 -0.93 8.59
N ILE A 215 -2.31 -0.43 7.35
CA ILE A 215 -3.30 0.59 7.00
C ILE A 215 -4.70 0.00 7.09
N SER A 216 -4.92 -1.12 6.40
CA SER A 216 -6.19 -1.87 6.40
C SER A 216 -6.66 -2.16 7.83
N GLU A 217 -5.79 -2.71 8.68
CA GLU A 217 -6.07 -2.98 10.11
C GLU A 217 -6.38 -1.70 10.89
N SER A 218 -5.59 -0.63 10.71
CA SER A 218 -5.77 0.61 11.48
C SER A 218 -7.05 1.39 11.15
N LEU A 219 -7.55 1.19 9.92
CA LEU A 219 -8.77 1.79 9.41
C LEU A 219 -9.96 0.84 9.55
N GLU A 220 -9.74 -0.43 9.85
CA GLU A 220 -10.75 -1.51 9.87
C GLU A 220 -11.43 -1.68 8.51
N GLU A 221 -10.62 -1.64 7.44
CA GLU A 221 -11.09 -1.62 6.05
C GLU A 221 -10.60 -2.81 5.25
N ASP A 222 -11.53 -3.46 4.53
CA ASP A 222 -11.23 -4.60 3.67
C ASP A 222 -10.26 -4.22 2.55
N MET A 223 -9.36 -5.14 2.24
CA MET A 223 -8.34 -4.98 1.21
C MET A 223 -8.69 -5.78 -0.03
N THR A 224 -8.83 -5.07 -1.15
CA THR A 224 -8.96 -5.69 -2.46
C THR A 224 -7.61 -5.74 -3.16
N CYS A 225 -7.21 -6.91 -3.65
CA CYS A 225 -6.05 -7.09 -4.49
C CYS A 225 -6.47 -7.32 -5.95
N PHE A 226 -5.70 -6.77 -6.87
CA PHE A 226 -5.84 -6.97 -8.31
C PHE A 226 -4.48 -7.30 -8.92
N TYR A 227 -4.45 -8.29 -9.82
CA TYR A 227 -3.24 -8.67 -10.52
C TYR A 227 -3.51 -9.24 -11.91
N GLU A 228 -2.57 -8.98 -12.81
CA GLU A 228 -2.46 -9.54 -14.16
C GLU A 228 -1.00 -9.96 -14.36
N GLU A 229 -0.78 -11.09 -15.01
CA GLU A 229 0.56 -11.65 -15.17
C GLU A 229 1.53 -10.69 -15.86
N GLY A 230 2.69 -10.46 -15.25
CA GLY A 230 3.72 -9.55 -15.76
C GLY A 230 3.51 -8.07 -15.39
N GLU A 231 2.42 -7.74 -14.69
CA GLU A 231 2.11 -6.38 -14.25
C GLU A 231 2.44 -6.15 -12.77
N SER A 232 2.29 -4.91 -12.31
CA SER A 232 2.35 -4.61 -10.88
C SER A 232 1.13 -5.19 -10.14
N VAL A 233 1.28 -5.50 -8.85
CA VAL A 233 0.15 -5.86 -7.99
C VAL A 233 -0.47 -4.60 -7.40
N HIS A 234 -1.80 -4.51 -7.45
CA HIS A 234 -2.54 -3.35 -6.97
C HIS A 234 -3.42 -3.72 -5.78
N PHE A 235 -3.32 -2.94 -4.71
CA PHE A 235 -4.20 -3.06 -3.55
C PHE A 235 -5.05 -1.80 -3.41
N VAL A 236 -6.32 -1.99 -3.06
CA VAL A 236 -7.29 -0.90 -2.90
C VAL A 236 -7.99 -1.03 -1.56
N LEU A 237 -8.05 0.08 -0.82
CA LEU A 237 -8.85 0.22 0.40
C LEU A 237 -9.93 1.28 0.19
N ASN A 238 -11.20 0.88 0.31
CA ASN A 238 -12.35 1.77 0.17
C ASN A 238 -12.80 2.28 1.54
N ILE A 239 -12.01 3.15 2.14
CA ILE A 239 -12.15 3.59 3.56
C ILE A 239 -13.51 4.25 3.83
N SER A 240 -14.08 4.88 2.82
CA SER A 240 -15.48 5.32 2.84
C SER A 240 -15.89 5.74 1.43
N ASN A 241 -17.10 6.27 1.29
CA ASN A 241 -17.52 6.96 0.07
C ASN A 241 -16.66 8.21 -0.26
N PHE A 242 -15.75 8.61 0.63
CA PHE A 242 -14.99 9.86 0.59
C PHE A 242 -13.49 9.67 0.36
N PHE A 243 -12.94 8.53 0.78
CA PHE A 243 -11.51 8.23 0.77
C PHE A 243 -11.28 6.91 0.05
N ILE A 244 -10.36 6.91 -0.92
CA ILE A 244 -9.88 5.67 -1.55
C ILE A 244 -8.35 5.68 -1.50
N CYS A 245 -7.77 4.60 -0.99
CA CYS A 245 -6.33 4.37 -1.07
C CYS A 245 -6.04 3.34 -2.15
N HIS A 246 -5.14 3.68 -3.07
CA HIS A 246 -4.55 2.77 -4.03
C HIS A 246 -3.07 2.58 -3.68
N PHE A 247 -2.64 1.33 -3.71
CA PHE A 247 -1.25 0.94 -3.54
C PHE A 247 -0.84 0.11 -4.73
N THR A 248 0.29 0.43 -5.33
CA THR A 248 0.86 -0.31 -6.46
C THR A 248 2.25 -0.77 -6.06
N LEU A 249 2.50 -2.08 -6.11
CA LEU A 249 3.81 -2.67 -5.87
C LEU A 249 4.32 -3.28 -7.16
N ALA A 250 5.56 -2.95 -7.54
CA ALA A 250 6.27 -3.61 -8.62
C ALA A 250 6.45 -5.09 -8.28
N THR A 251 6.31 -5.93 -9.31
CA THR A 251 6.53 -7.36 -9.21
C THR A 251 7.90 -7.72 -9.77
N PHE A 252 8.52 -8.75 -9.22
CA PHE A 252 9.83 -9.22 -9.62
C PHE A 252 9.70 -10.57 -10.35
N PRO A 253 10.52 -10.82 -11.40
CA PRO A 253 10.56 -12.13 -12.03
C PRO A 253 10.90 -13.21 -11.00
N ILE A 254 10.25 -14.37 -11.12
CA ILE A 254 10.59 -15.55 -10.36
C ILE A 254 11.59 -16.33 -11.21
N GLU A 255 12.83 -16.45 -10.74
CA GLU A 255 13.82 -17.30 -11.42
C GLU A 255 13.45 -18.76 -11.18
N ASP A 256 13.02 -19.48 -12.22
CA ASP A 256 12.84 -20.93 -12.20
C ASP A 256 14.20 -21.64 -12.06
N ARG A 257 14.73 -21.69 -10.83
CA ARG A 257 16.03 -22.34 -10.56
C ARG A 257 15.98 -23.87 -10.69
N GLU A 258 14.80 -24.47 -10.80
CA GLU A 258 14.64 -25.94 -10.86
C GLU A 258 15.12 -26.56 -12.19
N ASN A 259 15.15 -25.83 -13.31
CA ASN A 259 15.63 -26.37 -14.59
C ASN A 259 17.17 -26.37 -14.75
N SER A 260 17.92 -25.83 -13.79
CA SER A 260 19.38 -25.70 -13.91
C SER A 260 20.19 -26.89 -13.36
N LYS A 261 19.54 -27.85 -12.68
CA LYS A 261 20.23 -29.02 -12.09
C LYS A 261 20.17 -30.29 -12.93
N GLU A 262 19.28 -30.41 -13.92
CA GLU A 262 19.17 -31.63 -14.73
C GLU A 262 20.11 -31.69 -15.95
N GLU A 263 20.65 -30.57 -16.43
CA GLU A 263 21.59 -30.59 -17.58
C GLU A 263 23.04 -30.92 -17.21
N SER A 264 23.37 -31.08 -15.91
CA SER A 264 24.75 -31.34 -15.47
C SER A 264 25.10 -32.83 -15.28
N ILE A 265 24.15 -33.76 -15.49
CA ILE A 265 24.36 -35.20 -15.27
C ILE A 265 23.90 -36.01 -16.49
N SER A 266 24.47 -35.75 -17.66
CA SER A 266 24.35 -36.67 -18.81
C SER A 266 25.58 -36.65 -19.73
N THR A 267 26.79 -36.59 -19.17
CA THR A 267 28.01 -36.86 -19.96
C THR A 267 29.09 -37.56 -19.13
N ILE A 268 28.78 -38.77 -18.65
CA ILE A 268 29.81 -39.79 -18.40
C ILE A 268 29.33 -41.08 -19.06
N VAL A 269 29.52 -41.14 -20.38
CA VAL A 269 29.43 -42.39 -21.14
C VAL A 269 30.86 -42.90 -21.32
N ASN A 270 31.12 -44.01 -20.64
CA ASN A 270 32.08 -45.08 -20.91
C ASN A 270 33.06 -44.87 -22.09
N SER A 271 34.34 -44.77 -21.78
CA SER A 271 35.38 -45.39 -22.61
C SER A 271 36.52 -45.83 -21.70
N ASP A 272 36.52 -47.09 -21.29
CA ASP A 272 37.76 -47.84 -21.15
C ASP A 272 37.47 -49.33 -21.32
N THR A 273 37.61 -49.77 -22.56
CA THR A 273 37.78 -51.17 -22.94
C THR A 273 39.11 -51.27 -23.66
N SER A 274 39.99 -52.11 -23.10
CA SER A 274 41.09 -52.82 -23.78
C SER A 274 42.27 -52.01 -24.34
N GLN A 275 43.43 -52.14 -23.68
CA GLN A 275 44.60 -52.84 -24.23
C GLN A 275 45.58 -53.23 -23.11
#